data_AF-A0A2I4AKI0-F1
#
_entry.id   AF-A0A2I4AKI0-F1
#
_cell.length_a   1.000
_cell.length_b   1.000
_cell.length_c   1.000
_cell.angle_alpha   90.00
_cell.angle_beta   90.00
_cell.angle_gamma   90.00
#
_symmetry.space_group_name_H-M   'P 1'
#
loop_
_entity.id
_entity.type
_entity.pdbx_description
1 polymer ?
#
loop_
_entity_poly.entity_id
_entity_poly.type
_entity_poly.pdbx_seq_one_letter_code
_entity_poly.pdbx_strand_id
1 'polypeptide(L)'
;MTWTLRTVYHVAGFSWYALVVKYLAAKDGDQLPTGIFVYGGPWKYLTFLNLLLQMTFFGLAAVTDLQQEKTGSALLKWKDLLFSVFAFPVGMFVVLLFWTIYAIDRELVYPAALDSFFPPWINHAMHTFVFPVLLGELLLQPHAYPKTKLSALAALGLVGLAYLSWIIWVYASVGIWVYPLLGYFSAAGLMGFFLFNMSVVTLLYLLGQELDGRLWRKSEAKTGLS
;
A
#
# COMPACT_ATOMS: atom_id res chain seq x y z
N MET A 1 -23.31 -9.68 -5.26
CA MET A 1 -22.50 -9.34 -6.46
C MET A 1 -22.44 -10.57 -7.38
N THR A 2 -22.32 -10.41 -8.70
CA THR A 2 -22.02 -11.54 -9.59
C THR A 2 -20.54 -11.90 -9.51
N TRP A 3 -20.23 -13.21 -9.52
CA TRP A 3 -18.85 -13.72 -9.51
C TRP A 3 -18.01 -13.11 -10.65
N THR A 4 -18.58 -13.02 -11.85
CA THR A 4 -17.92 -12.46 -13.03
C THR A 4 -17.41 -11.03 -12.83
N LEU A 5 -18.21 -10.15 -12.21
CA LEU A 5 -17.80 -8.76 -11.99
C LEU A 5 -16.59 -8.69 -11.05
N ARG A 6 -16.61 -9.48 -9.97
CA ARG A 6 -15.50 -9.56 -9.02
C ARG A 6 -14.22 -10.09 -9.66
N THR A 7 -14.33 -11.15 -10.47
CA THR A 7 -13.19 -11.72 -11.19
C THR A 7 -12.58 -10.74 -12.17
N VAL A 8 -13.40 -10.05 -12.98
CA VAL A 8 -12.93 -9.02 -13.91
C VAL A 8 -12.23 -7.90 -13.16
N TYR A 9 -12.77 -7.47 -12.01
CA TYR A 9 -12.15 -6.46 -11.17
C TYR A 9 -10.75 -6.86 -10.68
N HIS A 10 -10.61 -8.06 -10.11
CA HIS A 10 -9.32 -8.52 -9.62
C HIS A 10 -8.29 -8.70 -10.73
N VAL A 11 -8.68 -9.28 -11.86
CA VAL A 11 -7.79 -9.45 -13.02
C VAL A 11 -7.36 -8.08 -13.57
N ALA A 12 -8.27 -7.11 -13.63
CA ALA A 12 -7.95 -5.74 -14.05
C ALA A 12 -7.00 -5.06 -13.04
N GLY A 13 -7.26 -5.18 -11.73
CA GLY A 13 -6.39 -4.66 -10.68
C GLY A 13 -4.99 -5.27 -10.75
N PHE A 14 -4.87 -6.59 -10.88
CA PHE A 14 -3.59 -7.27 -11.05
C PHE A 14 -2.85 -6.78 -12.30
N SER A 15 -3.55 -6.72 -13.43
CA SER A 15 -2.98 -6.26 -14.71
C SER A 15 -2.49 -4.82 -14.63
N TRP A 16 -3.25 -3.95 -13.95
CA TRP A 16 -2.87 -2.56 -13.71
C TRP A 16 -1.57 -2.46 -12.91
N TYR A 17 -1.49 -3.12 -11.76
CA TYR A 17 -0.25 -3.05 -10.95
C TYR A 17 0.92 -3.74 -11.63
N ALA A 18 0.71 -4.84 -12.35
CA ALA A 18 1.74 -5.49 -13.16
C ALA A 18 2.28 -4.57 -14.26
N LEU A 19 1.40 -3.80 -14.93
CA LEU A 19 1.80 -2.80 -15.93
C LEU A 19 2.68 -1.72 -15.29
N VAL A 20 2.25 -1.16 -14.16
CA VAL A 20 3.01 -0.09 -13.46
C VAL A 20 4.36 -0.62 -12.99
N VAL A 21 4.40 -1.79 -12.35
CA VAL A 21 5.66 -2.42 -11.90
C VAL A 21 6.57 -2.73 -13.08
N LYS A 22 6.05 -3.27 -14.19
CA LYS A 22 6.82 -3.52 -15.41
C LYS A 22 7.39 -2.22 -15.98
N TYR A 23 6.60 -1.14 -16.01
CA TYR A 23 7.08 0.16 -16.48
C TYR A 23 8.25 0.66 -15.62
N LEU A 24 8.13 0.57 -14.28
CA LEU A 24 9.19 0.98 -13.37
C LEU A 24 10.43 0.10 -13.49
N ALA A 25 10.27 -1.22 -13.68
CA ALA A 25 11.38 -2.14 -13.90
C ALA A 25 12.10 -1.88 -15.24
N ALA A 26 11.38 -1.46 -16.27
CA ALA A 26 11.97 -1.10 -17.57
C ALA A 26 12.84 0.18 -17.52
N LYS A 27 12.76 0.94 -16.42
CA LYS A 27 13.62 2.10 -16.13
C LYS A 27 14.91 1.73 -15.40
N ASP A 28 15.11 0.46 -15.06
CA ASP A 28 16.34 0.01 -14.42
C ASP A 28 17.55 0.21 -15.35
N GLY A 29 18.62 0.76 -14.81
CA GLY A 29 19.82 1.12 -15.57
C GLY A 29 19.77 2.46 -16.31
N ASP A 30 18.61 3.15 -16.38
CA ASP A 30 18.55 4.52 -16.87
C ASP A 30 19.33 5.47 -15.95
N GLN A 31 19.90 6.54 -16.50
CA GLN A 31 20.55 7.56 -15.68
C GLN A 31 19.52 8.24 -14.78
N LEU A 32 19.74 8.15 -13.47
CA LEU A 32 18.88 8.79 -12.48
C LEU A 32 19.06 10.32 -12.52
N PRO A 33 17.99 11.09 -12.27
CA PRO A 33 18.10 12.54 -12.15
C PRO A 33 19.06 12.97 -11.05
N THR A 34 19.61 14.17 -11.19
CA THR A 34 20.48 14.78 -10.18
C THR A 34 19.79 14.81 -8.81
N GLY A 35 20.50 14.38 -7.77
CA GLY A 35 19.98 14.29 -6.39
C GLY A 35 19.32 12.94 -6.05
N ILE A 36 19.09 12.07 -7.03
CA ILE A 36 18.57 10.72 -6.81
C ILE A 36 19.73 9.72 -6.85
N PHE A 37 19.89 8.94 -5.78
CA PHE A 37 20.99 7.98 -5.64
C PHE A 37 20.57 6.55 -6.00
N VAL A 38 21.52 5.72 -6.43
CA VAL A 38 21.28 4.35 -6.91
C VAL A 38 21.09 3.34 -5.77
N TYR A 39 21.83 3.46 -4.67
CA TYR A 39 21.81 2.47 -3.58
C TYR A 39 20.39 2.20 -3.06
N GLY A 40 20.08 0.91 -2.85
CA GLY A 40 18.75 0.43 -2.47
C GLY A 40 17.71 0.42 -3.62
N GLY A 41 18.04 0.98 -4.78
CA GLY A 41 17.18 0.99 -5.97
C GLY A 41 15.75 1.48 -5.68
N PRO A 42 14.74 0.92 -6.36
CA PRO A 42 13.32 1.20 -6.07
C PRO A 42 12.88 0.69 -4.70
N TRP A 43 13.54 -0.34 -4.17
CA TRP A 43 13.19 -1.05 -2.93
C TRP A 43 13.30 -0.19 -1.67
N LYS A 44 14.00 0.94 -1.73
CA LYS A 44 14.03 1.90 -0.63
C LYS A 44 12.74 2.70 -0.48
N TYR A 45 11.89 2.77 -1.50
CA TYR A 45 10.67 3.56 -1.47
C TYR A 45 9.46 2.73 -1.07
N LEU A 46 8.77 3.15 0.00
CA LEU A 46 7.52 2.52 0.44
C LEU A 46 6.46 2.47 -0.65
N THR A 47 6.41 3.48 -1.53
CA THR A 47 5.52 3.51 -2.69
C THR A 47 5.73 2.30 -3.59
N PHE A 48 6.97 1.94 -3.91
CA PHE A 48 7.27 0.78 -4.73
C PHE A 48 6.90 -0.54 -4.04
N LEU A 49 7.23 -0.65 -2.75
CA LEU A 49 6.83 -1.81 -1.94
C LEU A 49 5.31 -1.96 -1.85
N ASN A 50 4.58 -0.85 -1.76
CA ASN A 50 3.11 -0.84 -1.79
C ASN A 50 2.59 -1.32 -3.15
N LEU A 51 3.17 -0.93 -4.28
CA LEU A 51 2.75 -1.46 -5.59
C LEU A 51 2.90 -2.98 -5.67
N LEU A 52 3.99 -3.54 -5.14
CA LEU A 52 4.18 -4.99 -5.07
C LEU A 52 3.17 -5.65 -4.14
N LEU A 53 2.84 -5.03 -3.02
CA LEU A 53 1.79 -5.48 -2.09
C LEU A 53 0.42 -5.51 -2.77
N GLN A 54 0.04 -4.43 -3.47
CA GLN A 54 -1.22 -4.36 -4.20
C GLN A 54 -1.26 -5.39 -5.34
N MET A 55 -0.19 -5.51 -6.13
CA MET A 55 -0.07 -6.52 -7.18
C MET A 55 -0.22 -7.93 -6.63
N THR A 56 0.44 -8.24 -5.52
CA THR A 56 0.36 -9.56 -4.87
C THR A 56 -1.05 -9.85 -4.37
N PHE A 57 -1.69 -8.84 -3.75
CA PHE A 57 -3.06 -8.96 -3.28
C PHE A 57 -4.04 -9.24 -4.43
N PHE A 58 -4.05 -8.40 -5.47
CA PHE A 58 -4.96 -8.58 -6.59
C PHE A 58 -4.67 -9.85 -7.40
N GLY A 59 -3.41 -10.28 -7.47
CA GLY A 59 -3.03 -11.57 -8.05
C GLY A 59 -3.61 -12.75 -7.26
N LEU A 60 -3.47 -12.73 -5.93
CA LEU A 60 -4.07 -13.73 -5.05
C LEU A 60 -5.60 -13.73 -5.16
N ALA A 61 -6.22 -12.56 -5.18
CA ALA A 61 -7.65 -12.40 -5.33
C ALA A 61 -8.16 -12.95 -6.68
N ALA A 62 -7.47 -12.66 -7.78
CA ALA A 62 -7.77 -13.21 -9.09
C ALA A 62 -7.66 -14.75 -9.13
N VAL A 63 -6.60 -15.31 -8.53
CA VAL A 63 -6.43 -16.76 -8.41
C VAL A 63 -7.59 -17.38 -7.62
N THR A 64 -7.95 -16.80 -6.47
CA THR A 64 -9.06 -17.33 -5.65
C THR A 64 -10.40 -17.32 -6.40
N ASP A 65 -10.61 -16.33 -7.25
CA ASP A 65 -11.82 -16.23 -8.07
C ASP A 65 -11.86 -17.24 -9.21
N LEU A 66 -10.76 -17.37 -9.95
CA LEU A 66 -10.64 -18.28 -11.08
C LEU A 66 -10.72 -19.75 -10.65
N GLN A 67 -10.16 -20.07 -9.47
CA GLN A 67 -10.23 -21.40 -8.87
C GLN A 67 -11.56 -21.68 -8.17
N GLN A 68 -12.44 -20.67 -8.04
CA GLN A 68 -13.69 -20.76 -7.29
C GLN A 68 -13.47 -21.34 -5.89
N GLU A 69 -12.47 -20.81 -5.20
CA GLU A 69 -12.06 -21.28 -3.87
C GLU A 69 -13.24 -21.35 -2.91
N LYS A 70 -13.37 -22.49 -2.21
CA LYS A 70 -14.46 -22.73 -1.27
C LYS A 70 -14.26 -21.89 0.00
N THR A 71 -15.37 -21.44 0.58
CA THR A 71 -15.38 -20.74 1.86
C THR A 71 -14.54 -21.48 2.91
N GLY A 72 -13.61 -20.76 3.55
CA GLY A 72 -12.75 -21.31 4.59
C GLY A 72 -11.41 -21.88 4.10
N SER A 73 -11.15 -21.89 2.79
CA SER A 73 -9.85 -22.29 2.24
C SER A 73 -8.71 -21.41 2.75
N ALA A 74 -7.50 -21.96 2.75
CA ALA A 74 -6.32 -21.23 3.20
C ALA A 74 -6.07 -19.99 2.32
N LEU A 75 -6.29 -20.10 1.00
CA LEU A 75 -6.09 -18.99 0.07
C LEU A 75 -7.02 -17.81 0.35
N LEU A 76 -8.30 -18.05 0.65
CA LEU A 76 -9.23 -16.98 1.03
C LEU A 76 -8.83 -16.31 2.35
N LYS A 77 -8.40 -17.09 3.35
CA LYS A 77 -7.89 -16.55 4.62
C LYS A 77 -6.67 -15.68 4.42
N TRP A 78 -5.74 -16.09 3.56
CA TRP A 78 -4.56 -15.30 3.21
C TRP A 78 -4.93 -14.04 2.42
N LYS A 79 -5.85 -14.13 1.47
CA LYS A 79 -6.38 -12.97 0.72
C LYS A 79 -6.94 -11.93 1.67
N ASP A 80 -7.80 -12.35 2.60
CA ASP A 80 -8.44 -11.44 3.55
C ASP A 80 -7.45 -10.86 4.55
N LEU A 81 -6.51 -11.67 5.07
CA LEU A 81 -5.44 -11.18 5.93
C LEU A 81 -4.57 -10.15 5.19
N LEU A 82 -4.18 -10.45 3.95
CA LEU A 82 -3.34 -9.58 3.15
C LEU A 82 -4.03 -8.24 2.86
N PHE A 83 -5.33 -8.27 2.52
CA PHE A 83 -6.11 -7.05 2.34
C PHE A 83 -6.25 -6.24 3.63
N SER A 84 -6.82 -6.88 4.65
CA SER A 84 -7.28 -6.20 5.87
C SER A 84 -6.13 -5.67 6.71
N VAL A 85 -5.03 -6.42 6.80
CA VAL A 85 -3.87 -6.06 7.64
C VAL A 85 -2.86 -5.21 6.90
N PHE A 86 -2.69 -5.41 5.59
CA PHE A 86 -1.61 -4.76 4.85
C PHE A 86 -2.10 -3.88 3.69
N ALA A 87 -2.73 -4.46 2.65
CA ALA A 87 -2.98 -3.75 1.40
C ALA A 87 -3.86 -2.51 1.61
N PHE A 88 -4.93 -2.62 2.40
CA PHE A 88 -5.79 -1.48 2.70
C PHE A 88 -5.07 -0.40 3.55
N PRO A 89 -4.63 -0.67 4.80
CA PRO A 89 -4.06 0.37 5.64
C PRO A 89 -2.76 0.97 5.09
N VAL A 90 -1.87 0.15 4.52
CA VAL A 90 -0.60 0.65 3.95
C VAL A 90 -0.84 1.41 2.66
N GLY A 91 -1.72 0.93 1.78
CA GLY A 91 -2.03 1.63 0.54
C GLY A 91 -2.69 2.99 0.78
N MET A 92 -3.66 3.05 1.70
CA MET A 92 -4.27 4.31 2.12
C MET A 92 -3.24 5.26 2.78
N PHE A 93 -2.32 4.72 3.58
CA PHE A 93 -1.27 5.50 4.21
C PHE A 93 -0.32 6.13 3.19
N VAL A 94 0.11 5.37 2.18
CA VAL A 94 0.96 5.89 1.10
C VAL A 94 0.26 7.02 0.35
N VAL A 95 -1.02 6.87 0.01
CA VAL A 95 -1.81 7.93 -0.66
C VAL A 95 -1.84 9.19 0.21
N LEU A 96 -2.27 9.05 1.48
CA LEU A 96 -2.46 10.19 2.38
C LEU A 96 -1.16 10.91 2.68
N LEU A 97 -0.12 10.17 3.08
CA LEU A 97 1.16 10.74 3.46
C LEU A 97 1.80 11.45 2.27
N PHE A 98 1.82 10.80 1.10
CA PHE A 98 2.41 11.36 -0.10
C PHE A 98 1.75 12.68 -0.48
N TRP A 99 0.43 12.69 -0.69
CA TRP A 99 -0.26 13.90 -1.16
C TRP A 99 -0.28 15.02 -0.11
N THR A 100 -0.30 14.68 1.18
CA THR A 100 -0.20 15.67 2.25
C THR A 100 1.15 16.39 2.19
N ILE A 101 2.26 15.64 2.12
CA ILE A 101 3.58 16.25 2.07
C ILE A 101 3.80 16.94 0.72
N TYR A 102 3.38 16.31 -0.38
CA TYR A 102 3.47 16.89 -1.72
C TYR A 102 2.77 18.25 -1.82
N ALA A 103 1.61 18.40 -1.17
CA ALA A 103 0.86 19.66 -1.16
C ALA A 103 1.52 20.75 -0.30
N ILE A 104 2.29 20.37 0.74
CA ILE A 104 3.05 21.31 1.58
C ILE A 104 4.32 21.74 0.85
N ASP A 105 5.15 20.76 0.48
CA ASP A 105 6.36 20.94 -0.32
C ASP A 105 6.73 19.61 -0.98
N ARG A 106 6.60 19.55 -2.30
CA ARG A 106 6.91 18.35 -3.07
C ARG A 106 8.38 17.93 -2.99
N GLU A 107 9.32 18.84 -2.77
CA GLU A 107 10.75 18.51 -2.73
C GLU A 107 11.10 17.56 -1.57
N LEU A 108 10.23 17.48 -0.57
CA LEU A 108 10.39 16.62 0.60
C LEU A 108 10.15 15.11 0.32
N VAL A 109 9.42 14.77 -0.74
CA VAL A 109 9.03 13.38 -1.08
C VAL A 109 9.13 13.03 -2.57
N TYR A 110 8.99 14.02 -3.45
CA TYR A 110 9.00 13.87 -4.90
C TYR A 110 9.62 15.11 -5.59
N PRO A 111 10.96 15.24 -5.54
CA PRO A 111 11.68 16.37 -6.11
C PRO A 111 11.35 16.62 -7.58
N ALA A 112 11.33 17.88 -8.02
CA ALA A 112 11.05 18.27 -9.41
C ALA A 112 11.98 17.58 -10.43
N ALA A 113 13.19 17.19 -10.02
CA ALA A 113 14.12 16.43 -10.85
C ALA A 113 13.50 15.12 -11.40
N LEU A 114 12.57 14.50 -10.65
CA LEU A 114 11.88 13.27 -11.05
C LEU A 114 10.89 13.47 -12.21
N ASP A 115 10.43 14.70 -12.47
CA ASP A 115 9.47 14.97 -13.56
C ASP A 115 10.07 14.73 -14.95
N SER A 116 11.40 14.84 -15.06
CA SER A 116 12.13 14.51 -16.29
C SER A 116 12.28 13.00 -16.51
N PHE A 117 12.12 12.20 -15.45
CA PHE A 117 12.31 10.75 -15.47
C PHE A 117 11.00 9.98 -15.52
N PHE A 118 10.01 10.43 -14.74
CA PHE A 118 8.69 9.84 -14.67
C PHE A 118 7.64 10.79 -15.25
N PRO A 119 6.86 10.35 -16.26
CA PRO A 119 5.74 11.14 -16.75
C PRO A 119 4.67 11.28 -15.64
N PRO A 120 3.85 12.36 -15.66
CA PRO A 120 2.89 12.65 -14.59
C PRO A 120 1.92 11.49 -14.28
N TRP A 121 1.54 10.71 -15.29
CA TRP A 121 0.63 9.58 -15.10
C TRP A 121 1.22 8.50 -14.20
N ILE A 122 2.55 8.31 -14.18
CA ILE A 122 3.22 7.35 -13.28
C ILE A 122 3.11 7.83 -11.84
N ASN A 123 3.29 9.12 -11.59
CA ASN A 123 3.10 9.66 -10.24
C ASN A 123 1.67 9.38 -9.72
N HIS A 124 0.66 9.64 -10.54
CA HIS A 124 -0.73 9.32 -10.20
C HIS A 124 -1.00 7.82 -10.09
N ALA A 125 -0.41 6.98 -10.95
CA ALA A 125 -0.55 5.53 -10.86
C ALA A 125 -0.03 4.99 -9.53
N MET A 126 1.09 5.55 -9.05
CA MET A 126 1.73 5.15 -7.80
C MET A 126 1.05 5.69 -6.54
N HIS A 127 0.49 6.90 -6.59
CA HIS A 127 0.04 7.62 -5.38
C HIS A 127 -1.44 8.00 -5.37
N THR A 128 -2.13 8.03 -6.50
CA THR A 128 -3.57 8.38 -6.56
C THR A 128 -4.43 7.16 -6.80
N PHE A 129 -4.11 6.36 -7.83
CA PHE A 129 -4.95 5.23 -8.26
C PHE A 129 -5.08 4.11 -7.22
N VAL A 130 -4.16 4.05 -6.26
CA VAL A 130 -4.25 3.12 -5.13
C VAL A 130 -5.56 3.30 -4.35
N PHE A 131 -6.01 4.54 -4.11
CA PHE A 131 -7.24 4.83 -3.36
C PHE A 131 -8.51 4.28 -4.02
N PRO A 132 -8.89 4.66 -5.25
CA PRO A 132 -10.12 4.18 -5.87
C PRO A 132 -10.10 2.65 -6.08
N VAL A 133 -8.93 2.04 -6.28
CA VAL A 133 -8.80 0.59 -6.42
C VAL A 133 -9.00 -0.14 -5.08
N LEU A 134 -8.51 0.40 -3.97
CA LEU A 134 -8.79 -0.18 -2.64
C LEU A 134 -10.24 0.07 -2.22
N LEU A 135 -10.81 1.23 -2.55
CA LEU A 135 -12.20 1.53 -2.27
C LEU A 135 -13.14 0.62 -3.08
N GLY A 136 -12.84 0.39 -4.35
CA GLY A 136 -13.59 -0.56 -5.18
C GLY A 136 -13.55 -1.97 -4.60
N GLU A 137 -12.40 -2.42 -4.10
CA GLU A 137 -12.28 -3.74 -3.46
C GLU A 137 -13.20 -3.87 -2.23
N LEU A 138 -13.15 -2.87 -1.35
CA LEU A 138 -13.97 -2.81 -0.14
C LEU A 138 -15.49 -2.79 -0.44
N LEU A 139 -15.88 -2.16 -1.55
CA LEU A 139 -17.27 -2.11 -2.01
C LEU A 139 -17.71 -3.40 -2.72
N LEU A 140 -16.76 -4.16 -3.27
CA LEU A 140 -17.07 -5.33 -4.10
C LEU A 140 -17.20 -6.63 -3.30
N GLN A 141 -16.47 -6.77 -2.20
CA GLN A 141 -16.59 -7.95 -1.33
C GLN A 141 -16.30 -7.67 0.15
N PRO A 142 -16.85 -8.49 1.06
CA PRO A 142 -16.48 -8.47 2.47
C PRO A 142 -15.11 -9.12 2.69
N HIS A 143 -14.39 -8.64 3.70
CA HIS A 143 -13.12 -9.21 4.14
C HIS A 143 -13.13 -9.61 5.60
N ALA A 144 -12.63 -10.81 5.90
CA ALA A 144 -12.45 -11.25 7.28
C ALA A 144 -11.25 -10.55 7.93
N TYR A 145 -11.49 -9.81 9.02
CA TYR A 145 -10.44 -9.24 9.85
C TYR A 145 -9.93 -10.25 10.89
N PRO A 146 -8.64 -10.17 11.32
CA PRO A 146 -8.13 -11.03 12.39
C PRO A 146 -8.96 -10.92 13.68
N LYS A 147 -9.20 -12.07 14.33
CA LYS A 147 -10.00 -12.15 15.57
C LYS A 147 -9.48 -11.23 16.67
N THR A 148 -8.15 -11.10 16.76
CA THR A 148 -7.50 -10.26 17.75
C THR A 148 -6.86 -9.07 17.04
N LYS A 149 -7.33 -7.86 17.32
CA LYS A 149 -6.75 -6.63 16.73
C LYS A 149 -5.26 -6.50 17.03
N LEU A 150 -4.83 -6.94 18.21
CA LEU A 150 -3.43 -6.90 18.63
C LEU A 150 -2.51 -7.67 17.68
N SER A 151 -2.93 -8.82 17.12
CA SER A 151 -2.07 -9.56 16.18
C SER A 151 -1.92 -8.84 14.85
N ALA A 152 -2.97 -8.19 14.36
CA ALA A 152 -2.91 -7.34 13.16
C ALA A 152 -1.99 -6.13 13.38
N LEU A 153 -2.12 -5.45 14.52
CA LEU A 153 -1.30 -4.29 14.86
C LEU A 153 0.17 -4.68 15.12
N ALA A 154 0.42 -5.83 15.73
CA ALA A 154 1.77 -6.36 15.89
C ALA A 154 2.42 -6.67 14.54
N ALA A 155 1.67 -7.26 13.60
CA ALA A 155 2.17 -7.53 12.25
C ALA A 155 2.48 -6.24 11.48
N LEU A 156 1.59 -5.24 11.55
CA LEU A 156 1.84 -3.90 10.99
C LEU A 156 3.05 -3.22 11.63
N GLY A 157 3.18 -3.30 12.96
CA GLY A 157 4.32 -2.77 13.70
C GLY A 157 5.63 -3.42 13.29
N LEU A 158 5.64 -4.75 13.11
CA LEU A 158 6.83 -5.48 12.67
C LEU A 158 7.26 -5.06 11.25
N VAL A 159 6.32 -4.94 10.31
CA VAL A 159 6.61 -4.48 8.95
C VAL A 159 7.08 -3.02 8.96
N GLY A 160 6.44 -2.16 9.75
CA GLY A 160 6.84 -0.76 9.92
C GLY A 160 8.25 -0.62 10.47
N LEU A 161 8.59 -1.40 11.50
CA LEU A 161 9.94 -1.45 12.07
C LEU A 161 10.96 -1.97 11.07
N ALA A 162 10.63 -3.04 10.32
CA ALA A 162 11.52 -3.57 9.28
C ALA A 162 11.83 -2.52 8.20
N TYR A 163 10.82 -1.78 7.75
CA TYR A 163 11.01 -0.70 6.78
C TYR A 163 11.80 0.47 7.37
N LEU A 164 11.54 0.85 8.63
CA LEU A 164 12.32 1.88 9.33
C LEU A 164 13.80 1.48 9.42
N SER A 165 14.08 0.24 9.82
CA SER A 165 15.44 -0.29 9.88
C SER A 165 16.11 -0.24 8.50
N TRP A 166 15.37 -0.56 7.44
CA TRP A 166 15.88 -0.49 6.07
C TRP A 166 16.25 0.93 5.64
N ILE A 167 15.39 1.93 5.86
CA ILE A 167 15.71 3.32 5.47
C ILE A 167 16.85 3.93 6.31
N ILE A 168 16.97 3.53 7.59
CA ILE A 168 18.10 3.91 8.45
C ILE A 168 19.39 3.27 7.91
N TRP A 169 19.34 1.99 7.53
CA TRP A 169 20.48 1.30 6.93
C TRP A 169 20.93 1.97 5.63
N VAL A 170 19.98 2.36 4.77
CA VAL A 170 20.29 3.12 3.55
C VAL A 170 21.02 4.41 3.88
N TYR A 171 20.52 5.20 4.84
CA TYR A 171 21.20 6.41 5.27
C TYR A 171 22.60 6.13 5.83
N ALA A 172 22.75 5.13 6.70
CA ALA A 172 24.04 4.74 7.25
C ALA A 172 25.05 4.28 6.17
N SER A 173 24.56 3.72 5.07
CA SER A 173 25.39 3.20 3.98
C SER A 173 25.90 4.29 3.03
N VAL A 174 25.08 5.30 2.73
CA VAL A 174 25.41 6.31 1.69
C VAL A 174 25.32 7.76 2.14
N GLY A 175 24.91 8.03 3.38
CA GLY A 175 24.80 9.38 3.95
C GLY A 175 23.64 10.21 3.40
N ILE A 176 22.73 9.62 2.61
CA ILE A 176 21.61 10.31 1.98
C ILE A 176 20.30 9.65 2.44
N TRP A 177 19.36 10.45 2.91
CA TRP A 177 18.04 9.97 3.29
C TRP A 177 17.21 9.58 2.07
N VAL A 178 16.43 8.50 2.20
CA VAL A 178 15.48 8.07 1.16
C VAL A 178 14.49 9.17 0.80
N TYR A 179 14.01 9.89 1.80
CA TYR A 179 13.15 11.06 1.65
C TYR A 179 13.85 12.28 2.25
N PRO A 180 14.02 13.38 1.50
CA PRO A 180 14.69 14.59 2.01
C PRO A 180 14.13 15.10 3.34
N LEU A 181 12.83 14.94 3.59
CA LEU A 181 12.17 15.31 4.85
C LEU A 181 12.84 14.73 6.10
N LEU A 182 13.41 13.52 6.01
CA LEU A 182 14.02 12.83 7.15
C LEU A 182 15.29 13.55 7.64
N GLY A 183 15.96 14.28 6.75
CA GLY A 183 17.16 15.06 7.07
C GLY A 183 16.89 16.26 7.99
N TYR A 184 15.64 16.68 8.15
CA TYR A 184 15.28 17.79 9.03
C TYR A 184 15.04 17.36 10.49
N PHE A 185 15.01 16.07 10.77
CA PHE A 185 14.72 15.56 12.11
C PHE A 185 16.00 15.19 12.88
N SER A 186 16.00 15.48 14.18
CA SER A 186 16.92 14.83 15.13
C SER A 186 16.52 13.36 15.33
N ALA A 187 17.35 12.57 16.02
CA ALA A 187 16.99 11.18 16.37
C ALA A 187 15.65 11.08 17.13
N ALA A 188 15.41 11.99 18.08
CA ALA A 188 14.13 12.07 18.79
C ALA A 188 12.98 12.48 17.86
N GLY A 189 13.24 13.39 16.91
CA GLY A 189 12.29 13.79 15.88
C GLY A 189 11.90 12.62 14.96
N LEU A 190 12.87 11.81 14.53
CA LEU A 190 12.62 10.61 13.72
C LEU A 190 11.78 9.58 14.48
N MET A 191 12.06 9.38 15.76
CA MET A 191 11.24 8.51 16.62
C MET A 191 9.80 9.03 16.71
N GLY A 192 9.61 10.33 16.99
CA GLY A 192 8.29 10.95 17.02
C GLY A 192 7.55 10.85 15.69
N PHE A 193 8.25 11.08 14.57
CA PHE A 193 7.71 10.93 13.23
C PHE A 193 7.27 9.49 12.96
N PHE A 194 8.07 8.50 13.32
CA PHE A 194 7.70 7.09 13.17
C PHE A 194 6.46 6.73 14.00
N LEU A 195 6.41 7.11 15.28
CA LEU A 195 5.27 6.84 16.15
C LEU A 195 3.98 7.50 15.64
N PHE A 196 4.09 8.73 15.13
CA PHE A 196 2.97 9.43 14.49
C PHE A 196 2.45 8.66 13.28
N ASN A 197 3.33 8.28 12.35
CA ASN A 197 2.95 7.52 11.16
C ASN A 197 2.35 6.15 11.51
N MET A 198 2.90 5.44 12.50
CA MET A 198 2.33 4.18 12.97
C MET A 198 0.92 4.37 13.58
N SER A 199 0.67 5.49 14.24
CA SER A 199 -0.66 5.85 14.72
C SER A 199 -1.63 6.08 13.56
N VAL A 200 -1.21 6.78 12.49
CA VAL A 200 -2.02 6.97 11.28
C VAL A 200 -2.35 5.63 10.61
N VAL A 201 -1.36 4.75 10.42
CA VAL A 201 -1.57 3.40 9.85
C VAL A 201 -2.55 2.59 10.71
N THR A 202 -2.44 2.69 12.03
CA THR A 202 -3.37 2.04 12.97
C THR A 202 -4.80 2.56 12.81
N LEU A 203 -4.97 3.88 12.69
CA LEU A 203 -6.28 4.49 12.44
C LEU A 203 -6.87 4.03 11.10
N LEU A 204 -6.05 3.89 10.06
CA LEU A 204 -6.49 3.41 8.75
C LEU A 204 -6.91 1.93 8.78
N TYR A 205 -6.21 1.09 9.55
CA TYR A 205 -6.63 -0.29 9.80
C TYR A 205 -8.00 -0.34 10.48
N LEU A 206 -8.20 0.46 11.53
CA LEU A 206 -9.48 0.55 12.25
C LEU A 206 -10.60 1.10 11.35
N LEU A 207 -10.28 2.09 10.51
CA LEU A 207 -11.21 2.63 9.54
C LEU A 207 -11.65 1.56 8.54
N GLY A 208 -10.72 0.79 7.98
CA GLY A 208 -11.03 -0.31 7.07
C GLY A 208 -11.98 -1.32 7.73
N GLN A 209 -11.66 -1.74 8.95
CA GLN A 209 -12.49 -2.65 9.73
C GLN A 209 -13.92 -2.13 9.94
N GLU A 210 -14.05 -0.84 10.28
CA GLU A 210 -15.35 -0.23 10.50
C GLU A 210 -16.15 -0.07 9.20
N LEU A 211 -15.50 0.33 8.11
CA LEU A 211 -16.14 0.48 6.81
C LEU A 211 -16.65 -0.86 6.28
N ASP A 212 -15.80 -1.90 6.28
CA ASP A 212 -16.17 -3.27 5.87
C ASP A 212 -17.38 -3.76 6.70
N GLY A 213 -17.26 -3.65 8.04
CA GLY A 213 -18.30 -4.07 8.96
C GLY A 213 -19.62 -3.30 8.81
N ARG A 214 -19.61 -2.05 8.33
CA ARG A 214 -20.82 -1.26 8.06
C ARG A 214 -21.44 -1.58 6.70
N LEU A 215 -20.61 -1.79 5.68
CA LEU A 215 -21.06 -2.10 4.33
C LEU A 215 -21.77 -3.46 4.30
N TRP A 216 -21.17 -4.47 4.92
CA TRP A 216 -21.62 -5.85 4.73
C TRP A 216 -22.60 -6.33 5.81
N ARG A 217 -22.57 -5.82 7.04
CA ARG A 217 -23.61 -6.09 8.05
C ARG A 217 -25.00 -5.55 7.66
N LYS A 218 -25.03 -4.41 6.97
CA LYS A 218 -26.28 -3.86 6.40
C LYS A 218 -26.80 -4.69 5.23
N SER A 219 -25.92 -5.38 4.50
CA SER A 219 -26.33 -6.30 3.44
C SER A 219 -27.03 -7.52 4.01
N GLU A 220 -26.45 -8.15 5.03
CA GLU A 220 -27.02 -9.33 5.71
C GLU A 220 -28.41 -9.03 6.32
N ALA A 221 -28.54 -7.89 7.00
CA ALA A 221 -29.81 -7.44 7.57
C ALA A 221 -30.90 -7.15 6.52
N LYS A 222 -30.52 -6.81 5.28
CA LYS A 222 -31.47 -6.57 4.18
C LYS A 222 -31.86 -7.85 3.43
N THR A 223 -31.01 -8.87 3.44
CA THR A 223 -31.26 -10.15 2.72
C THR A 223 -31.94 -11.21 3.57
N GLY A 224 -32.18 -10.98 4.88
CA GLY A 224 -32.96 -11.88 5.74
C GLY A 224 -32.33 -13.27 5.96
N LEU A 225 -31.05 -13.43 5.65
CA LEU A 225 -30.31 -14.67 5.86
C LEU A 225 -29.55 -14.55 7.18
N SER A 226 -30.18 -15.06 8.24
CA SER A 226 -29.54 -15.36 9.54
C SER A 226 -29.18 -16.84 9.62
#